data_AF-A0A815R5J9-F1
#
_entry.id   AF-A0A815R5J9-F1
#
_cell.length_a   1.000
_cell.length_b   1.000
_cell.length_c   1.000
_cell.angle_alpha   90.00
_cell.angle_beta   90.00
_cell.angle_gamma   90.00
#
_symmetry.space_group_name_H-M   'P 1'
#
loop_
_entity.id
_entity.type
_entity.pdbx_description
1 polymer ?
#
loop_
_entity_poly.entity_id
_entity_poly.type
_entity_poly.pdbx_seq_one_letter_code
_entity_poly.pdbx_strand_id
1 'polypeptide(L)'
;MGKTEKSVGEFIGTALISFVATNADDLVVLMNFFTEAAMPNSSIKVRHVFIGQYLGFFILLGISLIGYFISYAIPVEMLGFLGFFPIILGLKGIIEIIIELCKKTNDELPTNEVFTIELETNRCQNDTNEQTISEHTTKEQPAQNINIDSSSTIQLKQRIVKYFSSCFNFQTLKIASITLANSGDNIAIYTPLFAQASKWQISIYISIFLVMLFIWLIFSYYFINFRPVLSIAQKYAHYIVPVVFIAIGIYILITSDCFPWLIRAIKTKNFKNG
;
A
#
# COMPACT_ATOMS: atom_id res chain seq x y z
N MET A 1 12.10 -30.96 -6.73
CA MET A 1 12.72 -29.86 -7.51
C MET A 1 13.22 -28.82 -6.54
N GLY A 2 14.53 -28.55 -6.52
CA GLY A 2 15.10 -27.48 -5.70
C GLY A 2 14.82 -26.14 -6.37
N LYS A 3 14.28 -25.18 -5.61
CA LYS A 3 14.26 -23.78 -6.04
C LYS A 3 15.71 -23.26 -5.99
N THR A 4 16.11 -22.43 -6.94
CA THR A 4 17.48 -21.93 -7.08
C THR A 4 17.96 -21.23 -5.81
N GLU A 5 19.01 -21.77 -5.18
CA GLU A 5 19.67 -21.14 -4.05
C GLU A 5 20.56 -19.99 -4.56
N LYS A 6 19.96 -18.81 -4.73
CA LYS A 6 20.72 -17.57 -4.89
C LYS A 6 21.56 -17.29 -3.63
N SER A 7 22.61 -16.48 -3.77
CA SER A 7 23.36 -16.00 -2.62
C SER A 7 22.45 -15.24 -1.64
N VAL A 8 22.71 -15.36 -0.33
CA VAL A 8 21.97 -14.62 0.71
C VAL A 8 21.99 -13.11 0.44
N GLY A 9 23.09 -12.58 -0.10
CA GLY A 9 23.19 -11.17 -0.48
C GLY A 9 22.24 -10.77 -1.62
N GLU A 10 22.02 -11.64 -2.60
CA GLU A 10 21.07 -11.40 -3.71
C GLU A 10 19.62 -11.41 -3.23
N PHE A 11 19.29 -12.30 -2.29
CA PHE A 11 17.96 -12.34 -1.65
C PHE A 11 17.69 -11.04 -0.87
N ILE A 12 18.64 -10.59 -0.06
CA ILE A 12 18.52 -9.33 0.69
C ILE A 12 18.43 -8.14 -0.28
N GLY A 13 19.28 -8.07 -1.30
CA GLY A 13 19.23 -7.02 -2.32
C GLY A 13 17.89 -6.96 -3.04
N THR A 14 17.37 -8.11 -3.48
CA THR A 14 16.04 -8.20 -4.11
C THR A 14 14.94 -7.76 -3.16
N ALA A 15 15.00 -8.14 -1.87
CA ALA A 15 14.03 -7.72 -0.86
C ALA A 15 14.02 -6.20 -0.67
N LEU A 16 15.19 -5.60 -0.42
CA LEU A 16 15.33 -4.16 -0.20
C LEU A 16 14.87 -3.36 -1.43
N ILE A 17 15.30 -3.75 -2.63
CA ILE A 17 14.93 -3.07 -3.88
C ILE A 17 13.43 -3.20 -4.14
N SER A 18 12.85 -4.40 -4.01
CA SER A 18 11.40 -4.59 -4.23
C SER A 18 10.56 -3.80 -3.23
N PHE A 19 10.92 -3.80 -1.93
CA PHE A 19 10.20 -3.01 -0.93
C PHE A 19 10.30 -1.50 -1.21
N VAL A 20 11.50 -0.97 -1.47
CA VAL A 20 11.66 0.47 -1.76
C VAL A 20 10.91 0.85 -3.04
N ALA A 21 10.93 0.00 -4.06
CA ALA A 21 10.25 0.26 -5.32
C ALA A 21 8.74 0.39 -5.18
N THR A 22 8.11 -0.47 -4.37
CA THR A 22 6.65 -0.57 -4.30
C THR A 22 6.03 0.24 -3.15
N ASN A 23 6.81 0.71 -2.17
CA ASN A 23 6.29 1.53 -1.05
C ASN A 23 6.74 3.00 -1.14
N ALA A 24 7.31 3.41 -2.29
CA ALA A 24 7.85 4.76 -2.50
C ALA A 24 6.75 5.85 -2.48
N ASP A 25 5.61 5.56 -3.08
CA ASP A 25 4.42 6.40 -3.15
C ASP A 25 3.63 6.40 -1.83
N ASP A 26 3.53 5.24 -1.16
CA ASP A 26 2.92 5.07 0.16
C ASP A 26 3.52 5.99 1.23
N LEU A 27 4.79 6.40 1.07
CA LEU A 27 5.45 7.39 1.94
C LEU A 27 4.67 8.70 2.03
N VAL A 28 4.07 9.14 0.91
CA VAL A 28 3.30 10.39 0.79
C VAL A 28 1.96 10.26 1.51
N VAL A 29 1.24 9.15 1.28
CA VAL A 29 -0.02 8.83 1.97
C VAL A 29 0.21 8.74 3.48
N LEU A 30 1.31 8.11 3.88
CA LEU A 30 1.72 7.97 5.27
C LEU A 30 2.04 9.32 5.92
N MET A 31 2.75 10.20 5.21
CA MET A 31 3.09 11.54 5.69
C MET A 31 1.86 12.44 5.79
N ASN A 32 0.87 12.27 4.90
CA ASN A 32 -0.45 12.90 5.02
C ASN A 32 -1.19 12.41 6.27
N PHE A 33 -1.22 11.12 6.56
CA PHE A 33 -1.82 10.58 7.80
C PHE A 33 -1.13 11.08 9.07
N PHE A 34 0.20 11.15 9.08
CA PHE A 34 0.92 11.72 10.22
C PHE A 34 0.72 13.24 10.36
N THR A 35 0.54 13.97 9.25
CA THR A 35 0.17 15.39 9.26
C THR A 35 -1.23 15.59 9.82
N GLU A 36 -2.22 14.77 9.42
CA GLU A 36 -3.58 14.78 10.00
C GLU A 36 -3.52 14.46 11.50
N ALA A 37 -2.77 13.42 11.88
CA ALA A 37 -2.61 12.97 13.28
C ALA A 37 -1.81 13.93 14.19
N ALA A 38 -1.15 14.95 13.62
CA ALA A 38 -0.45 16.00 14.35
C ALA A 38 -1.35 17.22 14.64
N MET A 39 -2.55 17.31 14.06
CA MET A 39 -3.46 18.44 14.28
C MET A 39 -4.12 18.35 15.67
N PRO A 40 -4.25 19.46 16.42
CA PRO A 40 -4.66 19.46 17.82
C PRO A 40 -6.12 19.03 18.11
N ASN A 41 -6.96 18.86 17.07
CA ASN A 41 -8.33 18.33 17.19
C ASN A 41 -8.62 17.19 16.19
N SER A 42 -7.60 16.42 15.82
CA SER A 42 -7.75 15.29 14.90
C SER A 42 -8.37 14.05 15.57
N SER A 43 -9.31 13.41 14.87
CA SER A 43 -9.84 12.09 15.26
C SER A 43 -8.80 10.98 15.06
N ILE A 44 -7.86 11.16 14.13
CA ILE A 44 -6.72 10.27 13.90
C ILE A 44 -5.62 10.61 14.91
N LYS A 45 -4.94 9.58 15.43
CA LYS A 45 -3.79 9.72 16.33
C LYS A 45 -2.63 8.92 15.75
N VAL A 46 -1.39 9.30 16.06
CA VAL A 46 -0.17 8.60 15.61
C VAL A 46 -0.28 7.07 15.80
N ARG A 47 -0.83 6.61 16.93
CA ARG A 47 -1.07 5.19 17.20
C ARG A 47 -2.01 4.50 16.19
N HIS A 48 -3.06 5.17 15.72
CA HIS A 48 -3.95 4.64 14.68
C HIS A 48 -3.23 4.51 13.33
N VAL A 49 -2.29 5.41 13.02
CA VAL A 49 -1.45 5.33 11.81
C VAL A 49 -0.55 4.09 11.84
N PHE A 50 0.23 3.91 12.91
CA PHE A 50 1.09 2.72 13.08
C PHE A 50 0.28 1.42 12.99
N ILE A 51 -0.82 1.31 13.75
CA ILE A 51 -1.61 0.07 13.80
C ILE A 51 -2.32 -0.18 12.44
N GLY A 52 -2.84 0.86 11.79
CA GLY A 52 -3.54 0.75 10.51
C GLY A 52 -2.60 0.33 9.38
N GLN A 53 -1.39 0.89 9.35
CA GLN A 53 -0.35 0.53 8.38
C GLN A 53 0.11 -0.91 8.54
N TYR A 54 0.42 -1.35 9.77
CA TYR A 54 0.75 -2.77 10.02
C TYR A 54 -0.43 -3.69 9.66
N LEU A 55 -1.67 -3.33 9.99
CA LEU A 55 -2.85 -4.13 9.67
C LEU A 55 -3.04 -4.28 8.15
N GLY A 56 -2.99 -3.17 7.40
CA GLY A 56 -3.06 -3.17 5.94
C GLY A 56 -1.94 -3.99 5.32
N PHE A 57 -0.70 -3.78 5.75
CA PHE A 57 0.47 -4.51 5.24
C PHE A 57 0.42 -6.01 5.59
N PHE A 58 -0.07 -6.41 6.76
CA PHE A 58 -0.26 -7.83 7.09
C PHE A 58 -1.33 -8.49 6.21
N ILE A 59 -2.44 -7.81 5.92
CA ILE A 59 -3.46 -8.31 4.99
C ILE A 59 -2.86 -8.48 3.59
N LEU A 60 -2.05 -7.52 3.14
CA LEU A 60 -1.35 -7.52 1.85
C LEU A 60 -0.37 -8.70 1.73
N LEU A 61 0.50 -8.89 2.73
CA LEU A 61 1.37 -10.06 2.80
C LEU A 61 0.55 -11.37 2.79
N GLY A 62 -0.59 -11.38 3.48
CA GLY A 62 -1.56 -12.48 3.46
C GLY A 62 -2.09 -12.80 2.06
N ILE A 63 -2.50 -11.79 1.29
CA ILE A 63 -2.94 -11.96 -0.11
C ILE A 63 -1.79 -12.50 -0.98
N SER A 64 -0.57 -11.96 -0.80
CA SER A 64 0.62 -12.43 -1.52
C SER A 64 1.02 -13.87 -1.15
N LEU A 65 0.81 -14.26 0.12
CA LEU A 65 0.97 -15.63 0.61
C LEU A 65 -0.10 -16.58 0.03
N ILE A 66 -1.34 -16.13 -0.14
CA ILE A 66 -2.37 -16.89 -0.85
C ILE A 66 -1.96 -17.11 -2.31
N GLY A 67 -1.43 -16.08 -2.98
CA GLY A 67 -0.83 -16.19 -4.31
C GLY A 67 0.32 -17.21 -4.37
N TYR A 68 1.18 -17.24 -3.34
CA TYR A 68 2.21 -18.28 -3.18
C TYR A 68 1.61 -19.69 -3.04
N PHE A 69 0.52 -19.88 -2.28
CA PHE A 69 -0.15 -21.19 -2.21
C PHE A 69 -0.78 -21.60 -3.54
N ILE A 70 -1.40 -20.67 -4.27
CA ILE A 70 -1.93 -20.91 -5.63
C ILE A 70 -0.79 -21.32 -6.58
N SER A 71 0.42 -20.78 -6.41
CA SER A 71 1.58 -21.14 -7.26
C SER A 71 1.96 -22.63 -7.22
N TYR A 72 1.57 -23.39 -6.17
CA TYR A 72 1.80 -24.84 -6.13
C TYR A 72 0.98 -25.64 -7.16
N ALA A 73 -0.11 -25.09 -7.67
CA ALA A 73 -0.91 -25.71 -8.73
C ALA A 73 -0.37 -25.42 -10.15
N ILE A 74 0.68 -24.59 -10.25
CA ILE A 74 1.24 -24.08 -11.51
C ILE A 74 2.68 -24.63 -11.64
N PRO A 75 3.14 -25.05 -12.84
CA PRO A 75 4.53 -25.43 -13.05
C PRO A 75 5.47 -24.29 -12.62
N VAL A 76 6.52 -24.59 -11.87
CA VAL A 76 7.41 -23.56 -11.29
C VAL A 76 8.07 -22.69 -12.37
N GLU A 77 8.21 -23.23 -13.57
CA GLU A 77 8.77 -22.57 -14.74
C GLU A 77 7.79 -21.57 -15.37
N MET A 78 6.48 -21.77 -15.21
CA MET A 78 5.47 -20.80 -15.66
C MET A 78 5.43 -19.55 -14.76
N LEU A 79 5.95 -19.62 -13.53
CA LEU A 79 5.97 -18.49 -12.60
C LEU A 79 6.88 -17.34 -13.08
N GLY A 80 7.85 -17.61 -13.95
CA GLY A 80 8.69 -16.56 -14.55
C GLY A 80 7.90 -15.61 -15.45
N PHE A 81 6.84 -16.09 -16.13
CA PHE A 81 5.95 -15.22 -16.92
C PHE A 81 5.22 -14.19 -16.06
N LEU A 82 5.15 -14.38 -14.74
CA LEU A 82 4.58 -13.40 -13.83
C LEU A 82 5.44 -12.11 -13.75
N GLY A 83 6.70 -12.15 -14.22
CA GLY A 83 7.53 -10.96 -14.46
C GLY A 83 7.00 -10.01 -15.55
N PHE A 84 6.11 -10.47 -16.44
CA PHE A 84 5.40 -9.57 -17.37
C PHE A 84 4.44 -8.61 -16.65
N PHE A 85 3.92 -8.97 -15.47
CA PHE A 85 3.01 -8.10 -14.72
C PHE A 85 3.69 -6.78 -14.26
N PRO A 86 4.87 -6.80 -13.59
CA PRO A 86 5.65 -5.59 -13.33
C PRO A 86 5.93 -4.77 -14.60
N ILE A 87 6.26 -5.41 -15.72
CA ILE A 87 6.53 -4.71 -16.99
C ILE A 87 5.28 -3.99 -17.48
N ILE A 88 4.10 -4.63 -17.44
CA ILE A 88 2.84 -4.01 -17.85
C ILE A 88 2.49 -2.82 -16.93
N LEU A 89 2.68 -2.94 -15.61
CA LEU A 89 2.49 -1.82 -14.68
C LEU A 89 3.43 -0.64 -15.00
N GLY A 90 4.71 -0.90 -15.20
CA GLY A 90 5.68 0.15 -15.52
C GLY A 90 5.47 0.78 -16.90
N LEU A 91 5.08 -0.01 -17.91
CA LEU A 91 4.69 0.53 -19.22
C LEU A 91 3.44 1.40 -19.12
N LYS A 92 2.42 0.99 -18.33
CA LYS A 92 1.23 1.81 -18.06
C LYS A 92 1.63 3.15 -17.42
N GLY A 93 2.50 3.13 -16.41
CA GLY A 93 3.00 4.34 -15.76
C GLY A 93 3.72 5.28 -16.73
N ILE A 94 4.56 4.75 -17.64
CA ILE A 94 5.21 5.56 -18.69
C ILE A 94 4.18 6.15 -19.66
N ILE A 95 3.15 5.40 -20.06
CA ILE A 95 2.08 5.92 -20.93
C ILE A 95 1.32 7.06 -20.24
N GLU A 96 1.03 6.92 -18.94
CA GLU A 96 0.32 7.92 -18.14
C GLU A 96 1.15 9.22 -18.03
N ILE A 97 2.46 9.12 -17.78
CA ILE A 97 3.42 10.24 -17.87
C ILE A 97 3.40 10.91 -19.24
N ILE A 98 3.45 10.13 -20.33
CA ILE A 98 3.47 10.68 -21.70
C ILE A 98 2.17 11.44 -21.99
N ILE A 99 1.02 10.91 -21.57
CA ILE A 99 -0.28 11.57 -21.71
C ILE A 99 -0.30 12.90 -20.93
N GLU A 100 0.20 12.94 -19.70
CA GLU A 100 0.26 14.17 -18.89
C GLU A 100 1.16 15.23 -19.52
N LEU A 101 2.33 14.82 -20.04
CA LEU A 101 3.24 15.71 -20.78
C LEU A 101 2.59 16.26 -22.06
N CYS A 102 1.96 15.41 -22.87
CA CYS A 102 1.23 15.83 -24.06
C CYS A 102 0.08 16.79 -23.74
N LYS A 103 -0.67 16.55 -22.67
CA LYS A 103 -1.76 17.43 -22.25
C LYS A 103 -1.25 18.81 -21.86
N LYS A 104 -0.18 18.86 -21.06
CA LYS A 104 0.45 20.12 -20.64
C LYS A 104 0.99 20.94 -21.81
N THR A 105 1.51 20.30 -22.86
CA THR A 105 1.97 21.00 -24.08
C THR A 105 0.80 21.59 -24.89
N ASN A 106 -0.38 20.97 -24.86
CA ASN A 106 -1.57 21.48 -25.57
C ASN A 106 -2.21 22.68 -24.84
N ASP A 107 -2.19 22.69 -23.51
CA ASP A 107 -2.76 23.79 -22.70
C ASP A 107 -1.94 25.10 -22.77
N GLU A 108 -0.69 25.06 -23.26
CA GLU A 108 0.17 26.25 -23.46
C GLU A 108 0.02 26.89 -24.87
N LEU A 109 -0.85 26.36 -25.75
CA LEU A 109 -1.12 26.95 -27.06
C LEU A 109 -2.26 28.00 -26.98
N PRO A 110 -2.08 29.24 -27.46
CA PRO A 110 -3.07 30.30 -27.26
C PRO A 110 -4.27 30.17 -28.22
N THR A 111 -5.35 29.52 -27.77
CA THR A 111 -6.69 29.69 -28.36
C THR A 111 -7.30 31.00 -27.89
N ASN A 112 -7.02 32.07 -28.64
CA ASN A 112 -7.60 33.39 -28.39
C ASN A 112 -9.12 33.38 -28.64
N GLU A 113 -9.83 34.18 -27.83
CA GLU A 113 -11.14 34.77 -28.13
C GLU A 113 -12.31 33.82 -28.48
N VAL A 114 -13.02 33.37 -27.43
CA VAL A 114 -14.50 33.40 -27.47
C VAL A 114 -15.01 34.17 -26.25
N PHE A 115 -15.39 35.41 -26.52
CA PHE A 115 -16.20 36.24 -25.64
C PHE A 115 -17.64 35.72 -25.63
N THR A 116 -18.16 35.36 -24.46
CA THR A 116 -19.60 35.37 -24.20
C THR A 116 -19.86 35.93 -22.81
N ILE A 117 -20.21 37.21 -22.77
CA ILE A 117 -21.05 37.74 -21.70
C ILE A 117 -22.41 37.06 -21.86
N GLU A 118 -22.93 36.46 -20.79
CA GLU A 118 -24.37 36.32 -20.63
C GLU A 118 -24.77 36.81 -19.24
N LEU A 119 -25.76 37.69 -19.24
CA LEU A 119 -26.31 38.36 -18.07
C LEU A 119 -27.42 37.51 -17.45
N GLU A 120 -27.77 37.92 -16.23
CA GLU A 120 -29.01 37.67 -15.49
C GLU A 120 -28.89 36.65 -14.34
N THR A 121 -28.74 37.13 -13.10
CA THR A 121 -29.81 37.70 -12.25
C THR A 121 -30.82 36.64 -11.82
N ASN A 122 -30.79 36.25 -10.54
CA ASN A 122 -31.92 36.51 -9.63
C ASN A 122 -31.65 36.10 -8.16
N ARG A 123 -32.02 37.01 -7.26
CA ARG A 123 -32.54 36.82 -5.89
C ARG A 123 -31.80 35.94 -4.88
N CYS A 124 -31.25 36.64 -3.89
CA CYS A 124 -31.24 36.21 -2.49
C CYS A 124 -32.64 35.79 -2.01
N GLN A 125 -32.69 34.81 -1.11
CA GLN A 125 -33.80 34.62 -0.17
C GLN A 125 -33.17 34.45 1.23
N ASN A 126 -33.36 35.44 2.10
CA ASN A 126 -33.15 35.27 3.53
C ASN A 126 -34.21 34.30 4.07
N ASP A 127 -33.89 33.58 5.14
CA ASP A 127 -34.79 33.45 6.30
C ASP A 127 -33.96 33.10 7.54
N THR A 128 -34.06 33.92 8.58
CA THR A 128 -33.40 33.74 9.89
C THR A 128 -34.34 34.28 10.98
N ASN A 129 -34.42 33.55 12.10
CA ASN A 129 -35.21 33.71 13.35
C ASN A 129 -36.02 32.40 13.57
N GLU A 130 -36.17 31.81 14.75
CA GLU A 130 -36.23 32.38 16.12
C GLU A 130 -35.43 31.57 17.19
N GLN A 131 -35.45 32.09 18.42
CA GLN A 131 -34.86 31.57 19.67
C GLN A 131 -35.72 30.40 20.24
N THR A 132 -35.33 29.60 21.26
CA THR A 132 -35.28 30.02 22.68
C THR A 132 -34.78 28.91 23.64
N ILE A 133 -33.77 29.26 24.44
CA ILE A 133 -33.51 28.97 25.88
C ILE A 133 -34.28 27.82 26.59
N SER A 134 -33.56 26.88 27.24
CA SER A 134 -33.63 26.66 28.71
C SER A 134 -32.60 25.65 29.26
N GLU A 135 -32.20 25.91 30.51
CA GLU A 135 -31.23 25.15 31.32
C GLU A 135 -31.91 23.99 32.07
N HIS A 136 -31.17 22.96 32.49
CA HIS A 136 -30.84 22.78 33.93
C HIS A 136 -29.88 21.60 34.22
N THR A 137 -29.21 21.72 35.36
CA THR A 137 -28.13 20.88 35.91
C THR A 137 -28.64 19.70 36.75
N THR A 138 -27.90 18.57 36.83
CA THR A 138 -27.25 18.04 38.07
C THR A 138 -26.82 16.55 37.96
N LYS A 139 -25.80 16.19 38.76
CA LYS A 139 -25.11 14.90 38.89
C LYS A 139 -25.92 13.89 39.74
N GLU A 140 -25.67 12.58 39.58
CA GLU A 140 -24.97 11.72 40.58
C GLU A 140 -25.03 10.21 40.25
N GLN A 141 -24.11 9.46 40.86
CA GLN A 141 -23.94 8.01 40.79
C GLN A 141 -23.49 7.57 42.20
N PRO A 142 -24.12 6.58 42.88
CA PRO A 142 -23.43 5.28 43.04
C PRO A 142 -24.34 4.05 43.28
N ALA A 143 -23.80 2.86 42.97
CA ALA A 143 -24.05 1.62 43.72
C ALA A 143 -22.92 0.60 43.43
N GLN A 144 -22.38 -0.05 44.46
CA GLN A 144 -21.35 -1.09 44.36
C GLN A 144 -21.96 -2.49 44.57
N ASN A 145 -21.39 -3.54 43.96
CA ASN A 145 -21.43 -4.89 44.55
C ASN A 145 -20.15 -5.70 44.30
N ILE A 146 -20.06 -6.86 44.97
CA ILE A 146 -18.85 -7.57 45.40
C ILE A 146 -19.15 -9.08 45.32
N ASN A 147 -18.27 -10.00 44.88
CA ASN A 147 -16.98 -9.90 44.16
C ASN A 147 -16.65 -11.31 43.57
N ILE A 148 -15.89 -11.41 42.46
CA ILE A 148 -15.21 -12.67 42.07
C ILE A 148 -13.77 -12.39 41.64
N ASP A 149 -12.82 -12.87 42.45
CA ASP A 149 -11.41 -12.86 42.07
C ASP A 149 -11.17 -13.74 40.84
N SER A 150 -10.79 -13.07 39.76
CA SER A 150 -10.48 -13.64 38.44
C SER A 150 -9.39 -12.79 37.76
N SER A 151 -8.55 -12.18 38.61
CA SER A 151 -7.91 -10.88 38.33
C SER A 151 -6.68 -10.95 37.43
N SER A 152 -6.12 -12.13 37.19
CA SER A 152 -4.93 -12.33 36.34
C SER A 152 -5.28 -12.65 34.88
N THR A 153 -6.21 -13.58 34.66
CA THR A 153 -6.66 -13.99 33.31
C THR A 153 -7.59 -12.96 32.66
N ILE A 154 -8.48 -12.32 33.44
CA ILE A 154 -9.36 -11.27 32.90
C ILE A 154 -8.57 -10.02 32.52
N GLN A 155 -7.54 -9.61 33.28
CA GLN A 155 -6.72 -8.46 32.88
C GLN A 155 -5.96 -8.69 31.57
N LEU A 156 -5.44 -9.90 31.33
CA LEU A 156 -4.83 -10.23 30.04
C LEU A 156 -5.88 -10.20 28.92
N LYS A 157 -7.05 -10.81 29.13
CA LYS A 157 -8.15 -10.82 28.15
C LYS A 157 -8.68 -9.41 27.86
N GLN A 158 -8.83 -8.54 28.86
CA GLN A 158 -9.23 -7.15 28.71
C GLN A 158 -8.15 -6.30 28.03
N ARG A 159 -6.86 -6.52 28.32
CA ARG A 159 -5.76 -5.88 27.59
C ARG A 159 -5.75 -6.29 26.12
N ILE A 160 -5.91 -7.58 25.81
CA ILE A 160 -6.03 -8.09 24.44
C ILE A 160 -7.25 -7.51 23.74
N VAL A 161 -8.44 -7.56 24.34
CA VAL A 161 -9.68 -7.00 23.76
C VAL A 161 -9.57 -5.49 23.54
N LYS A 162 -8.93 -4.74 24.45
CA LYS A 162 -8.69 -3.30 24.29
C LYS A 162 -7.66 -2.99 23.19
N TYR A 163 -6.63 -3.82 23.03
CA TYR A 163 -5.71 -3.74 21.88
C TYR A 163 -6.44 -4.07 20.57
N PHE A 164 -7.22 -5.14 20.52
CA PHE A 164 -7.95 -5.58 19.33
C PHE A 164 -9.03 -4.57 18.91
N SER A 165 -9.76 -4.00 19.88
CA SER A 165 -10.70 -2.90 19.67
C SER A 165 -10.00 -1.62 19.18
N SER A 166 -8.75 -1.37 19.59
CA SER A 166 -7.94 -0.28 19.04
C SER A 166 -7.47 -0.57 17.60
N CYS A 167 -7.27 -1.84 17.22
CA CYS A 167 -6.98 -2.25 15.84
C CYS A 167 -8.20 -2.12 14.92
N PHE A 168 -9.40 -2.38 15.45
CA PHE A 168 -10.67 -2.29 14.70
C PHE A 168 -11.39 -0.94 14.85
N ASN A 169 -10.72 0.09 15.37
CA ASN A 169 -11.28 1.44 15.38
C ASN A 169 -11.47 1.96 13.94
N PHE A 170 -12.52 2.74 13.68
CA PHE A 170 -12.87 3.22 12.33
C PHE A 170 -11.72 3.98 11.66
N GLN A 171 -10.95 4.78 12.41
CA GLN A 171 -9.78 5.46 11.86
C GLN A 171 -8.64 4.49 11.51
N THR A 172 -8.42 3.45 12.33
CA THR A 172 -7.41 2.41 12.05
C THR A 172 -7.77 1.61 10.80
N LEU A 173 -9.05 1.24 10.66
CA LEU A 173 -9.58 0.56 9.47
C LEU A 173 -9.52 1.45 8.22
N LYS A 174 -9.91 2.74 8.32
CA LYS A 174 -9.75 3.73 7.23
C LYS A 174 -8.31 3.75 6.71
N ILE A 175 -7.32 3.80 7.61
CA ILE A 175 -5.89 3.82 7.25
C ILE A 175 -5.47 2.49 6.61
N ALA A 176 -5.84 1.35 7.19
CA ALA A 176 -5.54 0.03 6.65
C ALA A 176 -6.15 -0.19 5.25
N SER A 177 -7.40 0.25 5.04
CA SER A 177 -8.09 0.18 3.75
C SER A 177 -7.46 1.10 2.70
N ILE A 178 -7.05 2.31 3.08
CA ILE A 178 -6.34 3.22 2.16
C ILE A 178 -4.97 2.64 1.78
N THR A 179 -4.22 2.09 2.74
CA THR A 179 -2.96 1.37 2.49
C THR A 179 -3.20 0.24 1.47
N LEU A 180 -4.18 -0.65 1.72
CA LEU A 180 -4.50 -1.76 0.83
C LEU A 180 -4.96 -1.33 -0.58
N ALA A 181 -5.64 -0.18 -0.70
CA ALA A 181 -6.08 0.35 -1.99
C ALA A 181 -4.92 0.94 -2.80
N ASN A 182 -3.93 1.50 -2.11
CA ASN A 182 -2.76 2.13 -2.71
C ASN A 182 -1.72 1.09 -3.14
N SER A 183 -1.35 0.19 -2.22
CA SER A 183 -0.34 -0.86 -2.40
C SER A 183 -0.77 -2.06 -3.29
N GLY A 184 -1.58 -1.84 -4.33
CA GLY A 184 -2.07 -2.89 -5.22
C GLY A 184 -0.96 -3.53 -6.10
N ASP A 185 0.07 -2.75 -6.38
CA ASP A 185 1.32 -3.15 -7.02
C ASP A 185 2.27 -3.95 -6.12
N ASN A 186 2.28 -3.72 -4.79
CA ASN A 186 2.99 -4.59 -3.85
C ASN A 186 2.57 -6.06 -4.03
N ILE A 187 1.26 -6.34 -4.18
CA ILE A 187 0.75 -7.70 -4.41
C ILE A 187 1.33 -8.28 -5.70
N ALA A 188 1.42 -7.46 -6.75
CA ALA A 188 1.94 -7.84 -8.05
C ALA A 188 3.45 -8.14 -8.08
N ILE A 189 4.23 -7.53 -7.18
CA ILE A 189 5.67 -7.80 -7.03
C ILE A 189 5.94 -8.91 -6.02
N TYR A 190 5.27 -8.90 -4.86
CA TYR A 190 5.51 -9.85 -3.78
C TYR A 190 5.02 -11.26 -4.12
N THR A 191 3.91 -11.40 -4.85
CA THR A 191 3.42 -12.72 -5.27
C THR A 191 4.43 -13.49 -6.13
N PRO A 192 4.98 -12.97 -7.25
CA PRO A 192 6.05 -13.64 -8.00
C PRO A 192 7.32 -13.89 -7.18
N LEU A 193 7.65 -12.96 -6.28
CA LEU A 193 8.84 -13.06 -5.43
C LEU A 193 8.73 -14.24 -4.45
N PHE A 194 7.58 -14.38 -3.79
CA PHE A 194 7.31 -15.50 -2.88
C PHE A 194 7.13 -16.82 -3.65
N ALA A 195 6.45 -16.81 -4.80
CA ALA A 195 6.26 -17.97 -5.66
C ALA A 195 7.61 -18.60 -6.08
N GLN A 196 8.62 -17.78 -6.36
CA GLN A 196 9.98 -18.23 -6.70
C GLN A 196 10.86 -18.57 -5.48
N ALA A 197 10.48 -18.15 -4.27
CA ALA A 197 11.26 -18.34 -3.05
C ALA A 197 10.99 -19.68 -2.33
N SER A 198 11.99 -20.18 -1.60
CA SER A 198 11.85 -21.30 -0.67
C SER A 198 11.09 -20.87 0.60
N LYS A 199 10.54 -21.84 1.36
CA LYS A 199 9.75 -21.54 2.58
C LYS A 199 10.53 -20.69 3.59
N TRP A 200 11.83 -20.96 3.76
CA TRP A 200 12.71 -20.19 4.64
C TRP A 200 13.04 -18.81 4.09
N GLN A 201 13.24 -18.68 2.77
CA GLN A 201 13.47 -17.38 2.12
C GLN A 201 12.23 -16.47 2.23
N ILE A 202 11.01 -17.00 2.16
CA ILE A 202 9.76 -16.24 2.39
C ILE A 202 9.73 -15.65 3.82
N SER A 203 10.17 -16.41 4.82
CA SER A 203 10.30 -15.89 6.20
C SER A 203 11.29 -14.72 6.29
N ILE A 204 12.42 -14.80 5.55
CA ILE A 204 13.40 -13.72 5.46
C ILE A 204 12.80 -12.48 4.77
N TYR A 205 12.11 -12.64 3.63
CA TYR A 205 11.42 -11.54 2.96
C TYR A 205 10.41 -10.85 3.88
N ILE A 206 9.54 -11.61 4.55
CA ILE A 206 8.55 -11.06 5.49
C ILE A 206 9.23 -10.31 6.63
N SER A 207 10.31 -10.86 7.20
CA SER A 207 11.08 -10.20 8.27
C SER A 207 11.70 -8.88 7.79
N ILE A 208 12.32 -8.86 6.61
CA ILE A 208 12.89 -7.63 6.01
C ILE A 208 11.78 -6.61 5.76
N PHE A 209 10.66 -7.00 5.17
CA PHE A 209 9.55 -6.10 4.85
C PHE A 209 8.92 -5.49 6.12
N LEU A 210 8.75 -6.24 7.21
CA LEU A 210 8.23 -5.71 8.47
C LEU A 210 9.20 -4.75 9.18
N VAL A 211 10.52 -4.97 9.04
CA VAL A 211 11.56 -4.05 9.52
C VAL A 211 11.65 -2.80 8.65
N MET A 212 11.58 -2.93 7.33
CA MET A 212 11.54 -1.78 6.42
C MET A 212 10.28 -0.93 6.62
N LEU A 213 9.12 -1.55 6.83
CA LEU A 213 7.89 -0.84 7.19
C LEU A 213 8.07 -0.03 8.48
N PHE A 214 8.74 -0.59 9.50
CA PHE A 214 9.07 0.17 10.72
C PHE A 214 9.95 1.40 10.40
N ILE A 215 10.99 1.21 9.59
CA ILE A 215 11.89 2.30 9.15
C ILE A 215 11.10 3.36 8.37
N TRP A 216 10.17 2.96 7.50
CA TRP A 216 9.30 3.87 6.72
C TRP A 216 8.34 4.67 7.61
N LEU A 217 7.74 4.02 8.62
CA LEU A 217 6.90 4.66 9.63
C LEU A 217 7.68 5.73 10.42
N ILE A 218 8.89 5.40 10.85
CA ILE A 218 9.77 6.34 11.57
C ILE A 218 10.24 7.48 10.65
N PHE A 219 10.66 7.17 9.41
CA PHE A 219 11.09 8.17 8.43
C PHE A 219 9.97 9.18 8.13
N SER A 220 8.77 8.70 7.82
CA SER A 220 7.62 9.55 7.53
C SER A 220 7.18 10.38 8.75
N TYR A 221 7.25 9.81 9.96
CA TYR A 221 7.01 10.54 11.21
C TYR A 221 8.00 11.69 11.44
N TYR A 222 9.30 11.51 11.15
CA TYR A 222 10.26 12.62 11.25
C TYR A 222 10.07 13.68 10.16
N PHE A 223 9.58 13.30 8.98
CA PHE A 223 9.42 14.21 7.85
C PHE A 223 8.17 15.11 7.89
N ILE A 224 7.21 14.89 8.81
CA ILE A 224 5.95 15.66 8.95
C ILE A 224 6.12 17.18 8.74
N ASN A 225 7.18 17.77 9.30
CA ASN A 225 7.40 19.22 9.29
C ASN A 225 7.84 19.76 7.90
N PHE A 226 8.30 18.91 6.99
CA PHE A 226 8.79 19.30 5.66
C PHE A 226 7.71 19.19 4.58
N ARG A 227 6.69 20.05 4.62
CA ARG A 227 5.65 20.13 3.57
C ARG A 227 6.18 20.17 2.11
N PRO A 228 7.31 20.83 1.77
CA PRO A 228 7.86 20.79 0.40
C PRO A 228 8.37 19.42 -0.04
N VAL A 229 8.67 18.49 0.88
CA VAL A 229 9.18 17.17 0.53
C VAL A 229 8.08 16.29 -0.07
N LEU A 230 6.81 16.49 0.29
CA LEU A 230 5.68 15.77 -0.31
C LEU A 230 5.63 15.95 -1.83
N SER A 231 5.62 17.19 -2.30
CA SER A 231 5.53 17.52 -3.73
C SER A 231 6.79 17.13 -4.52
N ILE A 232 7.97 17.19 -3.88
CA ILE A 232 9.22 16.71 -4.46
C ILE A 232 9.24 15.18 -4.56
N ALA A 233 8.88 14.48 -3.47
CA ALA A 233 8.82 13.02 -3.44
C ALA A 233 7.81 12.46 -4.44
N GLN A 234 6.61 13.04 -4.51
CA GLN A 234 5.61 12.68 -5.54
C GLN A 234 6.18 12.86 -6.96
N LYS A 235 6.81 14.01 -7.24
CA LYS A 235 7.37 14.30 -8.56
C LYS A 235 8.45 13.28 -8.96
N TYR A 236 9.38 12.94 -8.08
CA TYR A 236 10.42 11.96 -8.39
C TYR A 236 9.89 10.52 -8.41
N ALA A 237 9.05 10.12 -7.46
CA ALA A 237 8.46 8.78 -7.43
C ALA A 237 7.65 8.47 -8.69
N HIS A 238 6.85 9.44 -9.17
CA HIS A 238 6.04 9.29 -10.37
C HIS A 238 6.86 8.87 -11.60
N TYR A 239 8.06 9.44 -11.81
CA TYR A 239 8.95 9.03 -12.91
C TYR A 239 9.79 7.77 -12.59
N ILE A 240 10.18 7.56 -11.33
CA ILE A 240 11.10 6.48 -10.95
C ILE A 240 10.41 5.12 -10.86
N VAL A 241 9.23 5.05 -10.22
CA VAL A 241 8.50 3.79 -9.98
C VAL A 241 8.23 3.01 -11.28
N PRO A 242 7.75 3.61 -12.38
CA PRO A 242 7.51 2.89 -13.63
C PRO A 242 8.77 2.26 -14.24
N VAL A 243 9.91 2.97 -14.16
CA VAL A 243 11.21 2.50 -14.65
C VAL A 243 11.70 1.32 -13.80
N VAL A 244 11.56 1.42 -12.48
CA VAL A 244 11.97 0.35 -11.55
C VAL A 244 11.10 -0.90 -11.71
N PHE A 245 9.79 -0.77 -11.98
CA PHE A 245 8.94 -1.94 -12.26
C PHE A 245 9.30 -2.65 -13.56
N ILE A 246 9.66 -1.92 -14.63
CA ILE A 246 10.20 -2.53 -15.85
C ILE A 246 11.51 -3.28 -15.54
N ALA A 247 12.43 -2.67 -14.79
CA ALA A 247 13.69 -3.29 -14.42
C ALA A 247 13.50 -4.57 -13.57
N ILE A 248 12.62 -4.54 -12.56
CA ILE A 248 12.28 -5.69 -11.72
C ILE A 248 11.64 -6.80 -12.55
N GLY A 249 10.70 -6.49 -13.44
CA GLY A 249 10.04 -7.49 -14.28
C GLY A 249 10.97 -8.14 -15.30
N ILE A 250 11.87 -7.37 -15.92
CA ILE A 250 12.94 -7.89 -16.77
C ILE A 250 13.90 -8.78 -15.96
N TYR A 251 14.31 -8.35 -14.77
CA TYR A 251 15.16 -9.13 -13.88
C TYR A 251 14.52 -10.48 -13.49
N ILE A 252 13.22 -10.48 -13.18
CA ILE A 252 12.46 -11.73 -12.95
C ILE A 252 12.52 -12.61 -14.20
N LEU A 253 12.12 -12.09 -15.37
CA LEU A 253 12.09 -12.85 -16.63
C LEU A 253 13.43 -13.47 -17.02
N ILE A 254 14.55 -12.77 -16.79
CA ILE A 254 15.90 -13.27 -17.09
C ILE A 254 16.37 -14.30 -16.04
N THR A 255 15.95 -14.16 -14.77
CA THR A 255 16.37 -15.07 -13.70
C THR A 255 15.54 -16.35 -13.64
N SER A 256 14.34 -16.37 -14.22
CA SER A 256 13.47 -17.55 -14.23
C SER A 256 13.76 -18.51 -15.39
N ASP A 257 13.66 -19.82 -15.16
CA ASP A 257 13.74 -20.87 -16.18
C ASP A 257 12.56 -20.90 -17.19
N CYS A 258 11.77 -19.84 -17.30
CA CYS A 258 10.52 -19.80 -18.07
C CYS A 258 10.73 -19.96 -19.59
N PHE A 259 11.71 -19.26 -20.18
CA PHE A 259 12.02 -19.40 -21.61
C PHE A 259 12.67 -20.77 -21.94
N PRO A 260 13.67 -21.28 -21.19
CA PRO A 260 14.19 -22.63 -21.37
C PRO A 260 13.14 -23.74 -21.22
N TRP A 261 12.13 -23.56 -20.37
CA TRP A 261 11.00 -24.48 -20.24
C TRP A 261 10.05 -24.38 -21.43
N LEU A 262 9.68 -23.17 -21.87
CA LEU A 262 8.77 -22.95 -23.00
C LEU A 262 9.29 -23.62 -24.28
N ILE A 263 10.58 -23.45 -24.57
CA ILE A 263 11.26 -24.08 -25.72
C ILE A 263 11.19 -25.61 -25.61
N ARG A 264 11.42 -26.18 -24.43
CA ARG A 264 11.32 -27.63 -24.18
C ARG A 264 9.88 -28.14 -24.32
N ALA A 265 8.89 -27.40 -23.84
CA ALA A 265 7.46 -27.75 -23.93
C ALA A 265 6.95 -27.74 -25.38
N ILE A 266 7.33 -26.74 -26.19
CA ILE A 266 7.01 -26.69 -27.62
C ILE A 266 7.65 -27.87 -28.36
N LYS A 267 8.95 -28.13 -28.12
CA LYS A 267 9.69 -29.20 -28.79
C LYS A 267 9.15 -30.60 -28.44
N THR A 268 8.70 -30.82 -27.21
CA THR A 268 8.10 -32.10 -26.77
C THR A 268 6.67 -32.30 -27.27
N LYS A 269 5.86 -31.25 -27.44
CA LYS A 269 4.56 -31.38 -28.12
C LYS A 269 4.72 -31.79 -29.59
N ASN A 270 5.65 -31.18 -30.32
CA ASN A 270 5.89 -31.54 -31.72
C ASN A 270 6.38 -32.99 -31.88
N PHE A 271 7.10 -33.54 -30.90
CA PHE A 271 7.56 -34.94 -30.91
C PHE A 271 6.49 -35.98 -30.50
N LYS A 272 5.32 -35.55 -30.04
CA LYS A 272 4.21 -36.44 -29.64
C LYS A 272 3.09 -36.53 -30.70
N ASN A 273 3.19 -35.71 -31.75
CA ASN A 273 2.17 -35.51 -32.79
C ASN A 273 2.68 -35.86 -34.20
N GLY A 274 3.84 -36.50 -34.31
CA GLY A 274 4.45 -37.00 -35.55
C GLY A 274 5.09 -38.35 -35.32
#